data_AF-A0A3L6EXD7-F1
#
_entry.id   AF-A0A3L6EXD7-F1
#
_cell.length_a   1.000
_cell.length_b   1.000
_cell.length_c   1.000
_cell.angle_alpha   90.00
_cell.angle_beta   90.00
_cell.angle_gamma   90.00
#
_symmetry.space_group_name_H-M   'P 1'
#
loop_
_entity.id
_entity.type
_entity.pdbx_description
1 polymer ?
#
loop_
_entity_poly.entity_id
_entity_poly.type
_entity_poly.pdbx_seq_one_letter_code
_entity_poly.pdbx_strand_id
1 'polypeptide(L)' 'MAARSKDAKKVVHYRECQRNHAASIGGHAVDGCREFMASGAEGTACAACGCHRSFHRREVEAGEDRDCSSTSG' A
#
# COMPACT_ATOMS: atom_id res chain seq x y z
N MET A 1 21.31 19.30 -22.55
CA MET A 1 21.38 18.57 -21.26
C MET A 1 20.50 17.34 -21.36
N ALA A 2 21.00 16.16 -20.96
CA ALA A 2 20.26 14.90 -21.06
C ALA A 2 19.02 14.93 -20.14
N ALA A 3 17.84 14.68 -20.74
CA ALA A 3 16.60 14.49 -20.00
C ALA A 3 16.75 13.26 -19.09
N ARG A 4 16.84 13.49 -17.78
CA ARG A 4 16.85 12.40 -16.80
C ARG A 4 15.45 11.82 -16.81
N SER A 5 15.30 10.65 -17.43
CA SER A 5 14.11 9.81 -17.33
C SER A 5 13.78 9.65 -15.86
N LYS A 6 12.76 10.36 -15.38
CA LYS A 6 12.17 10.12 -14.06
C LYS A 6 11.48 8.77 -14.19
N ASP A 7 12.13 7.71 -13.73
CA ASP A 7 11.46 6.43 -13.53
C ASP A 7 10.37 6.71 -12.50
N ALA A 8 9.13 6.87 -12.96
CA ALA A 8 7.98 6.99 -12.09
C ALA A 8 7.84 5.65 -11.35
N LYS A 9 8.58 5.52 -10.25
CA LYS A 9 8.51 4.36 -9.36
C LYS A 9 7.10 4.35 -8.81
N LYS A 10 6.24 3.52 -9.39
CA LYS A 10 4.89 3.26 -8.90
C LYS A 10 5.02 2.82 -7.44
N VAL A 11 4.65 3.69 -6.51
CA VAL A 11 4.73 3.36 -5.09
C VAL A 11 3.50 2.53 -4.78
N VAL A 12 3.73 1.33 -4.25
CA VAL A 12 2.65 0.42 -3.85
C VAL A 12 2.49 0.53 -2.35
N HIS A 13 1.32 1.00 -1.92
CA HIS A 13 0.92 1.07 -0.53
C HIS A 13 -0.11 -0.02 -0.23
N TYR A 14 -0.05 -0.56 0.98
CA TYR A 14 -1.05 -1.51 1.48
C TYR A 14 -1.83 -0.83 2.61
N ARG A 15 -3.16 -0.86 2.55
CA ARG A 15 -4.03 -0.11 3.45
C ARG A 15 -4.76 -1.06 4.40
N GLU A 16 -6.08 -1.09 4.30
CA GLU A 16 -6.96 -1.89 5.14
C GLU A 16 -6.83 -3.39 4.89
N CYS A 17 -6.88 -4.18 5.97
CA CYS A 17 -6.99 -5.64 5.86
C CYS A 17 -8.41 -5.99 5.38
N GLN A 18 -8.53 -6.91 4.43
CA GLN A 18 -9.81 -7.39 3.89
C GLN A 18 -10.05 -8.86 4.24
N ARG A 19 -9.23 -9.45 5.12
CA ARG A 19 -9.41 -10.84 5.54
C ARG A 19 -10.57 -10.93 6.52
N ASN A 20 -11.54 -11.81 6.23
CA ASN A 20 -12.58 -12.17 7.20
C ASN A 20 -12.04 -13.25 8.16
N HIS A 21 -11.79 -12.87 9.41
CA HIS A 21 -11.30 -13.75 10.48
C HIS A 21 -12.41 -14.67 11.02
N ALA A 22 -13.68 -14.29 10.88
CA ALA A 22 -14.82 -15.08 11.33
C ALA A 22 -15.43 -15.97 10.22
N ALA A 23 -14.84 -15.97 9.02
CA ALA A 23 -15.35 -16.75 7.87
C ALA A 23 -15.55 -18.23 8.20
N SER A 24 -14.61 -18.83 8.95
CA SER A 24 -14.68 -20.24 9.36
C SER A 24 -15.82 -20.55 10.33
N ILE A 25 -16.36 -19.55 11.02
CA ILE A 25 -17.44 -19.68 12.01
C ILE A 25 -18.79 -19.24 11.39
N GLY A 26 -18.80 -18.86 10.11
CA GLY A 26 -19.99 -18.32 9.43
C GLY A 26 -20.28 -16.85 9.76
N GLY A 27 -19.32 -16.15 10.38
CA GLY A 27 -19.42 -14.73 10.69
C GLY A 27 -18.66 -13.84 9.69
N HIS A 28 -18.79 -12.53 9.89
CA HIS A 28 -18.01 -11.53 9.15
C HIS A 28 -17.33 -10.57 10.14
N ALA A 29 -16.05 -10.79 10.38
CA ALA A 29 -15.22 -9.95 11.24
C ALA A 29 -13.89 -9.67 10.55
N VAL A 30 -13.69 -8.42 10.15
CA VAL A 30 -12.47 -7.96 9.49
C VAL A 30 -11.64 -7.22 10.53
N ASP A 31 -10.38 -7.62 10.68
CA ASP A 31 -9.44 -6.99 11.62
C ASP A 31 -9.00 -5.65 11.01
N GLY A 32 -9.74 -4.59 11.34
CA GLY A 32 -9.69 -3.28 10.66
C GLY A 32 -8.39 -2.50 10.89
N CYS A 33 -7.29 -2.97 10.30
CA CYS A 33 -6.04 -2.23 10.21
C CYS A 33 -6.27 -0.98 9.36
N ARG A 34 -5.84 0.21 9.81
CA ARG A 34 -5.94 1.43 8.98
C ARG A 34 -4.78 1.57 8.01
N GLU A 35 -3.62 1.05 8.38
CA GLU A 35 -2.37 1.19 7.64
C GLU A 35 -1.58 -0.13 7.73
N PHE A 36 -1.05 -0.61 6.61
CA PHE A 36 -0.19 -1.78 6.64
C PHE A 36 1.18 -1.40 7.22
N MET A 37 1.43 -1.86 8.44
CA MET A 37 2.77 -1.84 9.02
C MET A 37 3.42 -3.20 8.82
N ALA A 38 4.48 -3.26 8.03
CA ALA A 38 5.28 -4.47 7.84
C ALA A 38 5.96 -4.87 9.17
N SER A 39 5.85 -6.13 9.56
CA SER A 39 6.55 -6.70 10.72
C SER A 39 7.33 -7.95 10.35
N GLY A 40 8.43 -8.21 11.08
CA GLY A 40 9.32 -9.34 10.87
C GLY A 40 10.41 -9.10 9.82
N ALA A 41 11.37 -10.03 9.74
CA ALA A 41 12.54 -9.93 8.86
C ALA A 41 12.18 -9.82 7.37
N GLU A 42 11.08 -10.48 6.96
CA GLU A 42 10.61 -10.50 5.57
C GLU A 42 9.72 -9.29 5.21
N GLY A 43 9.16 -8.60 6.21
CA GLY A 43 8.28 -7.45 6.01
C GLY A 43 6.98 -7.73 5.23
N THR A 44 6.53 -8.98 5.16
CA THR A 44 5.33 -9.39 4.38
C THR A 44 4.07 -9.53 5.21
N ALA A 45 4.18 -9.54 6.54
CA ALA A 45 3.07 -9.67 7.48
C ALA A 45 2.74 -8.33 8.15
N CYS A 46 1.46 -8.09 8.41
CA CYS A 46 1.00 -6.91 9.12
C CYS A 46 1.28 -7.03 10.62
N ALA A 47 1.88 -6.00 11.22
CA ALA A 47 2.14 -5.92 12.66
C ALA A 47 0.87 -5.95 13.51
N ALA A 48 -0.25 -5.42 12.99
CA ALA A 48 -1.49 -5.25 13.74
C ALA A 48 -2.35 -6.53 13.75
N CYS A 49 -2.62 -7.12 12.58
CA CYS A 49 -3.49 -8.29 12.44
C CYS A 49 -2.76 -9.60 12.13
N GLY A 50 -1.44 -9.57 11.87
CA GLY A 50 -0.66 -10.74 11.47
C GLY A 50 -0.96 -11.26 10.07
N CYS A 51 -1.85 -10.63 9.31
CA CYS A 51 -2.21 -11.07 7.96
C CYS A 51 -1.12 -10.74 6.94
N HIS A 52 -1.02 -11.58 5.91
CA HIS A 52 -0.13 -11.32 4.79
C HIS A 52 -0.55 -10.07 4.02
N ARG A 53 0.41 -9.31 3.46
CA ARG A 53 0.17 -8.10 2.65
C ARG A 53 -0.84 -8.28 1.51
N SER A 54 -0.99 -9.51 1.00
CA SER A 54 -1.96 -9.83 -0.06
C SER A 54 -3.41 -9.69 0.39
N PHE A 55 -3.68 -9.83 1.70
CA PHE A 55 -5.01 -9.60 2.26
C PHE A 55 -5.28 -8.12 2.53
N HIS A 56 -4.26 -7.27 2.41
CA HIS A 56 -4.45 -5.83 2.51
C HIS A 56 -4.76 -5.24 1.13
N ARG A 57 -5.59 -4.21 1.10
CA ARG A 57 -5.90 -3.47 -0.12
C ARG A 57 -4.62 -2.87 -0.71
N ARG A 58 -4.28 -3.27 -1.93
CA ARG A 58 -3.18 -2.68 -2.70
C ARG A 58 -3.64 -1.37 -3.32
N GLU A 59 -2.95 -0.29 -3.00
CA GLU A 59 -3.10 1.01 -3.63
C GLU A 59 -1.81 1.32 -4.40
N VAL A 60 -1.95 1.62 -5.68
CA VAL A 60 -0.81 1.97 -6.53
C VAL A 60 -0.91 3.45 -6.79
N GLU A 61 -0.08 4.22 -6.12
CA GLU A 61 0.05 5.65 -6.41
C GLU A 61 0.95 5.77 -7.65
N ALA A 62 0.31 6.04 -8.78
CA ALA A 62 1.01 6.53 -9.95
C ALA A 62 1.43 7.97 -9.61
N GLY A 63 2.70 8.17 -9.28
CA GLY A 63 3.22 9.50 -8.93
C GLY A 63 2.85 10.51 -10.01
N GLU A 64 1.87 11.36 -9.70
CA GLU A 64 1.52 12.50 -10.51
C GLU A 64 2.68 13.48 -10.44
N ASP A 65 3.44 13.54 -11.53
CA ASP A 65 4.34 14.64 -11.79
C ASP A 65 3.50 15.91 -11.86
N ARG A 66 3.42 16.61 -10.73
CA ARG A 66 3.02 18.01 -10.68
C ARG A 66 4.16 18.76 -11.39
N ASP A 67 4.09 18.81 -12.71
CA ASP A 67 4.92 19.70 -13.51
C ASP A 67 4.60 21.11 -13.03
N CYS A 68 5.47 21.63 -12.16
CA CYS A 68 5.54 23.04 -11.92
C CYS A 68 6.06 23.66 -13.21
N SER A 69 5.16 23.95 -14.15
CA SER A 69 5.39 24.98 -15.15
C SER A 69 5.40 26.35 -14.45
N SER A 70 6.26 26.52 -13.45
CA SER A 70 6.59 27.81 -12.87
C SER A 70 7.73 28.38 -13.67
N THR A 71 7.33 29.23 -14.61
CA THR A 71 8.02 30.44 -15.08
C THR A 71 9.47 30.29 -15.55
N SER A 72 9.67 30.53 -16.84
CA SER A 72 10.95 31.00 -17.33
C SER A 72 10.70 32.08 -18.38
N GLY A 73 10.90 33.33 -17.93
CA GLY A 73 11.42 34.51 -18.65
C GLY A 73 10.88 34.83 -20.03
#